data_AF-A0A162J4G3-F1
#
_entry.id   AF-A0A162J4G3-F1
#
_cell.length_a   1.000
_cell.length_b   1.000
_cell.length_c   1.000
_cell.angle_alpha   90.00
_cell.angle_beta   90.00
_cell.angle_gamma   90.00
#
_symmetry.space_group_name_H-M   'P 1'
#
loop_
_entity.id
_entity.type
_entity.pdbx_description
1 polymer ?
#
loop_
_entity_poly.entity_id
_entity_poly.type
_entity_poly.pdbx_seq_one_letter_code
_entity_poly.pdbx_strand_id
1 'polypeptide(L)'
;MQNNGTVQEVSIVLSILPCPDGTCPNAGADLGTIFSAGSFQPTGQPPKQTFSVTIPESFPVGPAELLATHFVLTGAGHAPMLQIAGEIVFVV
;
A
#
# COMPACT_ATOMS: atom_id res chain seq x y z
N MET A 1 6.69 -24.01 22.22
CA MET A 1 7.14 -22.61 22.28
C MET A 1 7.50 -22.19 20.85
N GLN A 2 6.49 -21.85 20.02
CA GLN A 2 6.75 -21.40 18.65
C GLN A 2 7.37 -20.00 18.72
N ASN A 3 8.48 -19.78 18.00
CA ASN A 3 9.17 -18.51 17.94
C ASN A 3 8.25 -17.43 17.35
N ASN A 4 7.57 -16.74 18.26
CA ASN A 4 6.72 -15.58 18.05
C ASN A 4 7.61 -14.35 17.85
N GLY A 5 8.20 -14.20 16.66
CA GLY A 5 8.72 -12.89 16.28
C GLY A 5 7.53 -11.93 16.27
N THR A 6 7.45 -11.04 17.26
CA THR A 6 6.39 -10.04 17.34
C THR A 6 6.48 -9.14 16.12
N VAL A 7 5.66 -9.40 15.10
CA VAL A 7 5.52 -8.51 13.96
C VAL A 7 4.83 -7.25 14.48
N GLN A 8 5.54 -6.12 14.42
CA GLN A 8 5.03 -4.82 14.80
C GLN A 8 4.62 -4.08 13.55
N GLU A 9 3.32 -3.83 13.41
CA GLU A 9 2.78 -2.97 12.36
C GLU A 9 3.25 -1.53 12.60
N VAL A 10 3.85 -0.91 11.58
CA VAL A 10 4.35 0.48 11.67
C VAL A 10 3.40 1.42 10.95
N SER A 11 3.18 1.18 9.66
CA SER A 11 2.35 2.05 8.84
C SER A 11 1.86 1.34 7.59
N ILE A 12 0.78 1.89 7.03
CA ILE A 12 0.34 1.61 5.66
C ILE A 12 0.37 2.93 4.88
N VAL A 13 0.90 2.85 3.67
CA VAL A 13 0.92 3.94 2.70
C VAL A 13 0.05 3.53 1.54
N LEU A 14 -0.87 4.42 1.17
CA LEU A 14 -1.71 4.27 0.00
C LEU A 14 -1.27 5.27 -1.05
N SER A 15 -1.03 4.76 -2.26
CA SER A 15 -0.55 5.53 -3.37
C SER A 15 -1.17 5.08 -4.68
N ILE A 16 -1.06 5.92 -5.71
CA ILE A 16 -1.60 5.66 -7.04
C ILE A 16 -0.56 6.00 -8.10
N LEU A 17 -0.43 5.12 -9.08
CA LEU A 17 0.53 5.25 -10.17
C LEU A 17 -0.21 5.17 -11.50
N PRO A 18 -0.06 6.15 -12.41
CA PRO A 18 -0.66 6.05 -13.73
C PRO A 18 0.03 4.96 -14.53
N CYS A 19 -0.74 4.20 -15.31
CA CYS A 19 -0.24 3.13 -16.17
C CYS A 19 -0.41 3.52 -17.64
N PRO A 20 0.43 4.44 -18.17
CA PRO A 20 0.37 4.79 -19.58
C PRO A 20 0.52 3.50 -20.43
N ASP A 21 -0.21 3.44 -21.53
CA ASP A 21 -0.22 2.28 -22.44
C ASP A 21 -0.78 0.97 -21.85
N GLY A 22 -1.49 1.04 -20.71
CA GLY A 22 -2.20 -0.08 -20.10
C GLY A 22 -1.29 -1.10 -19.40
N THR A 23 0.00 -0.81 -19.26
CA THR A 23 0.95 -1.64 -18.53
C THR A 23 1.36 -0.93 -17.24
N CYS A 24 1.00 -1.50 -16.10
CA CYS A 24 1.43 -0.98 -14.81
C CYS A 24 2.85 -1.47 -14.47
N PRO A 25 3.72 -0.61 -13.92
CA PRO A 25 4.99 -1.02 -13.35
C PRO A 25 4.80 -2.10 -12.28
N ASN A 26 5.86 -2.87 -11.97
CA ASN A 26 5.78 -3.81 -10.85
C ASN A 26 5.47 -3.07 -9.54
N ALA A 27 4.44 -3.53 -8.81
CA ALA A 27 4.06 -3.03 -7.50
C ALA A 27 5.27 -3.00 -6.54
N GLY A 28 5.88 -1.82 -6.39
CA GLY A 28 7.06 -1.59 -5.55
C GLY A 28 8.31 -1.08 -6.26
N ALA A 29 8.33 -1.05 -7.60
CA ALA A 29 9.37 -0.33 -8.35
C ALA A 29 9.18 1.19 -8.29
N ASP A 30 7.92 1.63 -8.25
CA ASP A 30 7.50 3.02 -8.09
C ASP A 30 6.19 3.05 -7.30
N LEU A 31 6.07 3.95 -6.32
CA LEU A 31 4.85 4.15 -5.55
C LEU A 31 3.94 5.22 -6.18
N GLY A 32 4.47 6.04 -7.08
CA GLY A 32 3.73 7.14 -7.70
C GLY A 32 3.31 8.21 -6.70
N THR A 33 2.06 8.65 -6.81
CA THR A 33 1.51 9.70 -5.95
C THR A 33 0.99 9.11 -4.64
N ILE A 34 1.63 9.45 -3.52
CA ILE A 34 1.15 9.10 -2.18
C ILE A 34 0.05 10.07 -1.77
N PHE A 35 -1.14 9.56 -1.42
CA PHE A 35 -2.24 10.39 -0.93
C PHE A 35 -2.66 10.05 0.51
N SER A 36 -2.15 8.94 1.08
CA SER A 36 -2.37 8.63 2.50
C SER A 36 -1.19 7.85 3.09
N ALA A 37 -0.82 8.19 4.32
CA ALA A 37 0.15 7.46 5.12
C ALA A 37 -0.29 7.52 6.58
N GLY A 38 -0.45 6.36 7.21
CA GLY A 38 -0.95 6.31 8.58
C GLY A 38 -0.72 4.98 9.26
N SER A 39 -1.06 4.92 10.54
CA SER A 39 -0.97 3.67 11.32
C SER A 39 -1.92 2.61 10.77
N PHE A 40 -1.40 1.41 10.57
CA PHE A 40 -2.21 0.23 10.25
C PHE A 40 -2.67 -0.43 11.55
N GLN A 41 -3.97 -0.44 11.79
CA GLN A 41 -4.59 -0.98 13.01
C GLN A 41 -5.82 -1.82 12.62
N PRO A 42 -5.62 -2.98 11.97
CA PRO A 42 -6.72 -3.79 11.50
C PRO A 42 -7.46 -4.40 12.69
N THR A 43 -8.79 -4.47 12.59
CA THR A 43 -9.66 -5.03 13.63
C THR A 43 -10.53 -6.15 13.05
N GLY A 44 -11.10 -6.98 13.93
CA GLY A 44 -11.97 -8.10 13.53
C GLY A 44 -11.22 -9.40 13.22
N GLN A 45 -11.97 -10.40 12.71
CA GLN A 45 -11.47 -11.72 12.39
C GLN A 45 -12.11 -12.25 11.08
N PRO A 46 -11.39 -12.27 9.94
CA PRO A 46 -9.98 -11.88 9.79
C PRO A 46 -9.76 -10.36 9.98
N PRO A 47 -8.55 -9.95 10.41
CA PRO A 47 -8.21 -8.54 10.63
C PRO A 47 -8.32 -7.75 9.32
N LYS A 48 -9.11 -6.66 9.33
CA LYS A 48 -9.31 -5.76 8.19
C LYS A 48 -9.34 -4.29 8.63
N GLN A 49 -8.99 -3.40 7.71
CA GLN A 49 -9.14 -1.95 7.85
C GLN A 49 -9.60 -1.37 6.52
N THR A 50 -10.59 -0.48 6.55
CA THR A 50 -11.09 0.21 5.37
C THR A 50 -10.47 1.60 5.30
N PHE A 51 -10.06 2.01 4.11
CA PHE A 51 -9.51 3.34 3.85
C PHE A 51 -10.37 4.06 2.81
N SER A 52 -10.68 5.32 3.10
CA SER A 52 -11.29 6.23 2.13
C SER A 52 -10.22 7.16 1.61
N VAL A 53 -10.10 7.24 0.30
CA VAL A 53 -9.02 7.97 -0.37
C VAL A 53 -9.63 8.85 -1.45
N THR A 54 -9.07 10.04 -1.63
CA THR A 54 -9.52 10.97 -2.67
C THR A 54 -8.39 11.14 -3.66
N ILE A 55 -8.64 10.77 -4.91
CA ILE A 55 -7.69 10.98 -6.00
C ILE A 55 -7.75 12.47 -6.38
N PRO A 56 -6.60 13.17 -6.45
CA PRO A 56 -6.58 14.57 -6.87
C PRO A 56 -7.14 14.74 -8.28
N GLU A 57 -7.89 15.81 -8.54
CA GLU A 57 -8.43 16.13 -9.87
C GLU A 57 -7.34 16.32 -10.94
N SER A 58 -6.11 16.64 -10.52
CA SER A 58 -4.95 16.75 -11.41
C SER A 58 -4.36 15.41 -11.86
N PHE A 59 -4.86 14.28 -11.34
CA PHE A 59 -4.37 12.96 -11.69
C PHE A 59 -4.82 12.56 -13.11
N PRO A 60 -3.95 11.92 -13.92
CA PRO A 60 -4.31 11.53 -15.29
C PRO A 60 -5.51 10.58 -15.35
N VAL A 61 -6.43 10.85 -16.26
CA VAL A 61 -7.53 9.93 -16.61
C VAL A 61 -6.96 8.71 -17.31
N GLY A 62 -7.51 7.53 -17.01
CA GLY A 62 -7.10 6.26 -17.61
C GLY A 62 -6.74 5.17 -16.59
N PRO A 63 -6.11 4.07 -17.03
CA PRO A 63 -5.70 2.98 -16.17
C PRO A 63 -4.61 3.46 -15.19
N ALA A 64 -4.77 3.08 -13.94
CA ALA A 64 -3.84 3.36 -12.85
C ALA A 64 -3.78 2.18 -11.89
N GLU A 65 -2.66 2.03 -11.18
CA GLU A 65 -2.51 1.03 -10.12
C GLU A 65 -2.63 1.72 -8.77
N LEU A 66 -3.57 1.25 -7.95
CA LEU A 66 -3.69 1.61 -6.56
C LEU A 66 -2.82 0.66 -5.73
N LEU A 67 -1.90 1.22 -4.96
CA LEU A 67 -0.92 0.48 -4.18
C LEU A 67 -1.18 0.67 -2.68
N ALA A 68 -1.16 -0.44 -1.95
CA ALA A 68 -1.13 -0.48 -0.50
C ALA A 68 0.23 -1.05 -0.05
N THR A 69 1.09 -0.17 0.46
CA THR A 69 2.43 -0.51 0.96
C THR A 69 2.40 -0.59 2.49
N HIS A 70 2.56 -1.80 3.01
CA HIS A 70 2.56 -2.10 4.43
C HIS A 70 3.98 -2.25 4.96
N PHE A 71 4.30 -1.47 6.00
CA PHE A 71 5.60 -1.43 6.67
C PHE A 71 5.50 -2.17 8.00
N VAL A 72 6.33 -3.21 8.15
CA VAL A 72 6.35 -4.02 9.38
C VAL A 72 7.76 -4.20 9.90
N LEU A 73 7.91 -4.25 11.23
CA LEU A 73 9.16 -4.58 11.90
C LEU A 73 9.06 -5.96 12.52
N THR A 74 10.02 -6.82 12.23
CA THR A 74 10.04 -8.21 12.72
C THR A 74 11.09 -8.44 13.82
N GLY A 75 11.86 -7.41 14.18
CA GLY A 75 12.99 -7.51 15.10
C GLY A 75 14.23 -8.21 14.52
N ALA A 76 14.18 -8.68 13.26
CA ALA A 76 15.29 -9.34 12.57
C ALA A 76 16.32 -8.36 11.96
N GLY A 77 16.12 -7.05 12.13
CA GLY A 77 16.99 -5.99 11.60
C GLY A 77 16.45 -4.59 11.89
N HIS A 78 17.21 -3.57 11.48
CA HIS A 78 16.83 -2.16 11.63
C HIS A 78 15.96 -1.64 10.48
N ALA A 79 15.91 -2.36 9.35
CA ALA A 79 15.11 -2.00 8.20
C ALA A 79 13.70 -2.59 8.32
N PRO A 80 12.65 -1.83 7.92
CA PRO A 80 11.31 -2.37 7.82
C PRO A 80 11.22 -3.38 6.67
N MET A 81 10.39 -4.40 6.86
CA MET A 81 9.96 -5.28 5.78
C MET A 81 8.74 -4.65 5.09
N LEU A 82 8.73 -4.70 3.76
CA LEU A 82 7.65 -4.18 2.93
C LEU A 82 6.77 -5.32 2.42
N GLN A 83 5.46 -5.10 2.48
CA GLN A 83 4.48 -5.92 1.77
C GLN A 83 3.64 -4.99 0.92
N ILE A 84 3.63 -5.21 -0.39
CA ILE A 84 2.95 -4.35 -1.35
C ILE A 84 1.86 -5.16 -2.01
N ALA A 85 0.64 -4.63 -1.97
CA ALA A 85 -0.50 -5.12 -2.73
C ALA A 85 -0.92 -4.03 -3.72
N GLY A 86 -1.14 -4.42 -4.98
CA GLY A 86 -1.59 -3.54 -6.05
C GLY A 86 -2.92 -4.00 -6.61
N GLU A 87 -3.76 -3.05 -7.02
CA GLU A 87 -5.02 -3.28 -7.73
C GLU A 87 -5.13 -2.29 -8.89
N ILE A 88 -5.49 -2.78 -10.08
CA ILE A 88 -5.68 -1.92 -11.26
C ILE A 88 -7.07 -1.29 -11.21
N VAL A 89 -7.11 0.04 -11.32
CA VAL A 89 -8.32 0.85 -11.35
C VAL A 89 -8.36 1.73 -12.60
N PHE A 90 -9.54 2.24 -12.95
CA PHE A 90 -9.71 3.17 -14.05
C PHE A 90 -10.19 4.52 -13.51
N VAL A 91 -9.39 5.57 -13.70
CA VAL A 91 -9.73 6.95 -13.33
C VAL A 91 -10.53 7.57 -14.47
N VAL A 92 -11.68 8.16 -14.16
CA VAL A 92 -12.63 8.78 -15.10
C VAL A 92 -12.71 10.29 -14.93
#